data_AF-A0A8J3IDL7-F1
#
_entry.id   AF-A0A8J3IDL7-F1
#
_cell.length_a   1.000
_cell.length_b   1.000
_cell.length_c   1.000
_cell.angle_alpha   90.00
_cell.angle_beta   90.00
_cell.angle_gamma   90.00
#
_symmetry.space_group_name_H-M   'P 1'
#
loop_
_entity.id
_entity.type
_entity.pdbx_description
1 polymer ?
#
loop_
_entity_poly.entity_id
_entity_poly.type
_entity_poly.pdbx_seq_one_letter_code
_entity_poly.pdbx_strand_id
1 'polypeptide(L)' 'MIIDKTMRLYPTVWQLMRHTIQDDVINDYHIPAGYTVFWSNYMLHRHPAIWEDGDGAL' A
#
# COMPACT_ATOMS: atom_id res chain seq x y z
N MET A 1 -8.93 -6.63 -15.95
CA MET A 1 -9.78 -7.85 -16.06
C MET A 1 -10.32 -8.23 -14.69
N ILE A 2 -11.25 -9.19 -14.58
CA ILE A 2 -11.79 -9.63 -13.28
C ILE A 2 -10.69 -10.13 -12.32
N ILE A 3 -9.67 -10.82 -12.85
CA ILE A 3 -8.53 -11.32 -12.09
C ILE A 3 -7.78 -10.17 -11.40
N ASP A 4 -7.47 -9.09 -12.13
CA ASP A 4 -6.76 -7.94 -11.57
C ASP A 4 -7.58 -7.24 -10.48
N LYS A 5 -8.90 -7.12 -10.68
CA LYS A 5 -9.80 -6.53 -9.69
C LYS A 5 -9.87 -7.39 -8.43
N THR A 6 -9.92 -8.72 -8.58
CA THR A 6 -9.89 -9.66 -7.45
C THR A 6 -8.56 -9.58 -6.71
N MET A 7 -7.42 -9.57 -7.40
CA MET A 7 -6.10 -9.44 -6.77
C MET A 7 -5.90 -8.09 -6.06
N ARG A 8 -6.51 -7.02 -6.59
CA ARG A 8 -6.53 -5.71 -5.93
C ARG A 8 -7.35 -5.75 -4.65
N LEU A 9 -8.59 -6.24 -4.70
CA LEU A 9 -9.49 -6.24 -3.55
C LEU A 9 -9.11 -7.31 -2.51
N TYR A 10 -8.64 -8.47 -2.94
CA TYR A 10 -8.33 -9.62 -2.08
C TYR A 10 -6.88 -10.07 -2.29
N PRO A 11 -5.89 -9.23 -1.98
CA PRO A 11 -4.50 -9.61 -2.13
C PRO A 11 -4.13 -10.69 -1.12
N THR A 12 -3.37 -11.69 -1.53
CA THR A 12 -2.80 -12.70 -0.62
C THR A 12 -1.92 -12.06 0.47
N VAL A 13 -1.27 -10.95 0.13
CA VAL A 13 -0.40 -10.20 1.03
C VAL A 13 -0.99 -8.80 1.24
N TRP A 14 -1.52 -8.57 2.44
CA TRP A 14 -2.20 -7.31 2.79
C TRP A 14 -1.26 -6.22 3.28
N GLN A 15 -0.04 -6.57 3.70
CA GLN A 15 1.00 -5.65 4.18
C GLN A 15 2.36 -5.95 3.54
N LEU A 16 3.14 -4.91 3.27
CA LEU A 16 4.53 -5.03 2.85
C LEU A 16 5.44 -4.28 3.82
N MET A 17 6.69 -4.70 3.84
CA MET A 17 7.73 -4.08 4.65
C MET A 17 9.00 -3.80 3.83
N ARG A 18 9.72 -2.75 4.20
CA ARG A 18 11.06 -2.42 3.69
C ARG A 18 11.96 -2.03 4.84
N HIS A 19 13.23 -2.39 4.71
CA HIS A 19 14.28 -1.92 5.61
C HIS A 19 14.99 -0.73 4.97
N THR A 20 15.11 0.37 5.70
CA THR A 20 15.80 1.57 5.20
C THR A 20 17.32 1.39 5.31
N ILE A 21 18.03 1.62 4.21
CA ILE A 21 19.50 1.50 4.17
C ILE A 21 20.21 2.83 4.45
N GLN A 22 19.49 3.94 4.36
CA GLN A 22 19.93 5.30 4.64
C GLN A 22 18.73 6.14 5.09
N ASP A 23 19.00 7.33 5.64
CA ASP A 23 17.98 8.31 5.99
C ASP A 23 17.23 8.77 4.73
N ASP A 24 15.91 8.96 4.83
CA ASP A 24 15.04 9.38 3.73
C ASP A 24 13.88 10.26 4.24
N VAL A 25 13.17 10.91 3.31
CA VAL A 25 11.98 11.71 3.61
C VAL A 25 10.84 11.31 2.67
N ILE A 26 9.71 10.87 3.24
CA ILE A 26 8.49 10.55 2.48
C ILE A 26 7.37 11.47 2.95
N ASN A 27 6.82 12.29 2.05
CA ASN A 27 5.73 13.25 2.35
C ASN A 27 6.03 14.10 3.60
N ASP A 28 7.24 14.66 3.68
CA ASP A 28 7.74 15.47 4.81
C ASP A 28 7.99 14.70 6.13
N TYR A 29 7.84 13.37 6.13
CA TYR A 29 8.21 12.53 7.27
C TYR A 29 9.63 12.03 7.12
N HIS A 30 10.48 12.35 8.10
CA HIS A 30 11.83 11.81 8.19
C HIS A 30 11.80 10.33 8.61
N ILE A 31 12.48 9.49 7.83
CA ILE A 31 12.63 8.06 8.06
C ILE A 31 14.11 7.75 8.24
N PRO A 32 14.56 7.41 9.46
CA PRO A 32 15.97 7.09 9.70
C PRO A 32 16.43 5.81 9.00
N ALA A 33 17.73 5.69 8.76
CA ALA A 33 18.38 4.45 8.36
C ALA A 33 18.18 3.35 9.42
N GLY A 34 18.08 2.09 8.97
CA GLY A 34 17.94 0.92 9.82
C GLY A 34 16.52 0.66 10.34
N TYR A 35 15.53 1.46 9.92
CA TYR A 35 14.13 1.30 10.30
C TYR A 35 13.41 0.30 9.39
N THR A 36 12.38 -0.35 9.93
CA THR A 36 11.45 -1.13 9.12
C THR A 36 10.18 -0.33 8.90
N VAL A 37 9.93 0.02 7.64
CA VAL A 37 8.75 0.74 7.19
C VAL A 37 7.72 -0.27 6.69
N PHE A 38 6.48 -0.13 7.14
CA PHE A 38 5.36 -0.97 6.74
C PHE A 38 4.29 -0.14 6.06
N TRP A 39 3.60 -0.73 5.09
CA TRP A 39 2.37 -0.15 4.55
C TRP A 39 1.36 -1.22 4.19
N SER A 40 0.09 -0.82 4.14
CA SER A 40 -1.03 -1.71 3.82
C SER A 40 -1.37 -1.61 2.33
N ASN A 41 -1.02 -2.66 1.57
CA ASN A 41 -1.50 -2.81 0.20
C ASN A 41 -3.02 -2.90 0.16
N TYR A 42 -3.63 -3.54 1.17
CA TYR A 42 -5.08 -3.67 1.26
C TYR A 42 -5.79 -2.30 1.29
N MET A 43 -5.24 -1.35 2.05
CA MET A 43 -5.76 0.02 2.10
C MET A 43 -5.44 0.80 0.82
N LEU A 44 -4.20 0.71 0.32
CA LEU A 44 -3.78 1.39 -0.90
C LEU A 44 -4.66 1.02 -2.10
N HIS A 45 -4.98 -0.26 -2.22
CA HIS A 45 -5.85 -0.82 -3.26
C HIS A 45 -7.31 -0.36 -3.18
N ARG A 46 -7.73 0.31 -2.10
CA ARG A 46 -9.08 0.85 -1.89
C ARG A 46 -9.09 2.37 -1.75
N HIS A 47 -7.92 3.01 -1.83
CA HIS A 47 -7.82 4.44 -1.59
C HIS A 47 -8.52 5.22 -2.71
N PRO A 48 -9.53 6.06 -2.41
CA PRO A 48 -10.36 6.71 -3.42
C PRO A 48 -9.59 7.73 -4.27
N ALA A 49 -8.49 8.28 -3.76
CA ALA A 49 -7.61 9.15 -4.56
C ALA A 49 -6.79 8.41 -5.62
N ILE A 50 -6.77 7.07 -5.60
CA ILE A 50 -6.01 6.22 -6.53
C ILE A 50 -6.96 5.40 -7.42
N TRP A 51 -8.12 5.02 -6.88
CA TRP A 51 -9.10 4.19 -7.58
C TRP A 51 -10.46 4.89 -7.61
N GLU A 52 -10.92 5.23 -8.82
CA GLU A 52 -12.24 5.84 -9.06
C GLU A 52 -13.38 4.88 -8.71
N ASP A 53 -13.17 3.58 -8.97
CA ASP A 53 -14.10 2.52 -8.61
C ASP A 53 -13.76 1.98 -7.21
N GLY A 54 -14.56 2.37 -6.22
CA GLY A 54 -14.61 1.76 -4.90
C GLY A 54 -14.84 0.25 -4.95
N ASP A 55 -14.90 -0.41 -3.79
CA ASP A 55 -15.03 -1.87 -3.70
C ASP A 55 -16.32 -2.43 -4.34
N GLY A 56 -17.26 -1.57 -4.76
CA GLY A 56 -18.48 -1.97 -5.43
C GLY A 56 -19.30 -2.79 -4.46
N ALA A 57 -20.11 -2.10 -3.65
CA ALA A 57 -21.03 -2.76 -2.72
C ALA A 57 -21.73 -3.93 -3.43
N LEU A 58 -21.70 -5.08 -2.74
CA LEU A 58 -22.43 -6.30 -3.10
C LEU A 58 -23.90 -6.01 -3.42
#